data_AF-A0A5T1V199-F1
#
_entry.id   AF-A0A5T1V199-F1
#
_cell.length_a   1.000
_cell.length_b   1.000
_cell.length_c   1.000
_cell.angle_alpha   90.00
_cell.angle_beta   90.00
_cell.angle_gamma   90.00
#
_symmetry.space_group_name_H-M   'P 1'
#
loop_
_entity.id
_entity.type
_entity.pdbx_description
1 polymer ?
#
loop_
_entity_poly.entity_id
_entity_poly.type
_entity_poly.pdbx_seq_one_letter_code
_entity_poly.pdbx_strand_id
1 'polypeptide(L)'
;MNKLLSIGQASKALGVTIQTLRNWDKKGLLKPDDMTKGGERRYKLETLKAINKNLVFNKDSLKTIAYARVSSHDQKDDLIRQVQVLELYCSKQGFNYEVIQDLGSGMN
;
A
#
# COMPACT_ATOMS: atom_id res chain seq x y z
N MET A 1 14.59 25.86 5.63
CA MET A 1 15.54 24.77 5.29
C MET A 1 14.73 23.52 4.97
N ASN A 2 14.76 23.03 3.74
CA ASN A 2 14.06 21.81 3.37
C ASN A 2 14.86 20.61 3.92
N LYS A 3 14.36 20.02 5.01
CA LYS A 3 14.99 18.87 5.66
C LYS A 3 14.96 17.67 4.71
N LEU A 4 16.14 17.29 4.21
CA LEU A 4 16.34 16.08 3.44
C LEU A 4 16.45 14.87 4.37
N LEU A 5 15.63 13.86 4.11
CA LEU A 5 15.58 12.60 4.83
C LEU A 5 16.50 11.57 4.18
N SER A 6 17.21 10.79 4.99
CA SER A 6 17.89 9.59 4.50
C SER A 6 16.88 8.55 4.02
N ILE A 7 17.32 7.57 3.24
CA ILE A 7 16.44 6.49 2.77
C ILE A 7 15.77 5.73 3.92
N GLY A 8 16.45 5.55 5.07
CA GLY A 8 15.88 4.90 6.24
C GLY A 8 14.83 5.77 6.97
N GLN A 9 15.00 7.09 6.97
CA GLN A 9 13.98 8.00 7.49
C GLN A 9 12.77 8.05 6.54
N ALA A 10 13.01 8.08 5.23
CA ALA A 10 11.96 8.06 4.21
C ALA A 10 11.14 6.76 4.25
N SER A 11 11.79 5.61 4.44
CA SER A 11 11.11 4.31 4.50
C SER A 11 10.16 4.23 5.70
N LYS A 12 10.59 4.73 6.87
CA LYS A 12 9.75 4.86 8.06
C LYS A 12 8.58 5.82 7.84
N ALA A 13 8.82 6.97 7.20
CA ALA A 13 7.77 7.95 6.92
C ALA A 13 6.68 7.41 5.98
N LEU A 14 7.03 6.51 5.05
CA LEU A 14 6.12 5.90 4.09
C LEU A 14 5.56 4.55 4.53
N GLY A 15 6.04 3.97 5.64
CA GLY A 15 5.63 2.64 6.08
C GLY A 15 6.07 1.51 5.12
N VAL A 16 7.15 1.70 4.37
CA VAL A 16 7.69 0.70 3.43
C VAL A 16 9.12 0.31 3.80
N THR A 17 9.64 -0.74 3.17
CA THR A 17 11.04 -1.13 3.34
C THR A 17 11.99 -0.21 2.56
N ILE A 18 13.24 -0.13 2.98
CA ILE A 18 14.31 0.55 2.22
C ILE A 18 14.44 -0.03 0.81
N GLN A 19 14.25 -1.35 0.66
CA GLN A 19 14.34 -2.02 -0.63
C GLN A 19 13.19 -1.59 -1.58
N THR A 20 12.00 -1.34 -1.04
CA THR A 20 10.87 -0.79 -1.80
C THR A 20 11.25 0.55 -2.44
N LEU A 21 11.87 1.46 -1.68
CA LEU A 21 12.32 2.75 -2.21
C LEU A 21 13.39 2.61 -3.31
N ARG A 22 14.32 1.67 -3.16
CA ARG A 22 15.32 1.36 -4.21
C ARG A 22 14.67 0.82 -5.48
N ASN A 23 13.65 -0.04 -5.32
CA ASN A 23 12.91 -0.60 -6.45
C ASN A 23 12.09 0.48 -7.16
N TRP A 24 11.47 1.41 -6.42
CA TRP A 24 10.75 2.54 -7.00
C TRP A 24 11.67 3.49 -7.77
N ASP A 25 12.86 3.77 -7.25
CA ASP A 25 13.88 4.52 -8.00
C ASP A 25 14.25 3.81 -9.31
N LYS A 26 14.58 2.51 -9.25
CA LYS A 26 14.89 1.71 -10.45
C LYS A 26 13.76 1.73 -11.49
N LYS A 27 12.51 1.66 -11.04
CA LYS A 27 11.31 1.67 -11.90
C LYS A 27 10.87 3.08 -12.31
N GLY A 28 11.52 4.13 -11.82
CA GLY A 28 11.13 5.53 -12.08
C GLY A 28 9.86 5.98 -11.36
N LEU A 29 9.33 5.19 -10.42
CA LEU A 29 8.12 5.49 -9.65
C LEU A 29 8.38 6.55 -8.55
N LEU A 30 9.59 6.57 -8.00
CA LEU A 30 10.04 7.61 -7.08
C LEU A 30 11.55 7.81 -7.24
N LYS A 31 11.95 8.98 -7.73
CA LYS A 31 13.36 9.39 -7.73
C LYS A 31 13.72 10.10 -6.42
N PRO A 32 14.96 9.92 -5.92
CA PRO A 32 15.47 10.75 -4.84
C PRO A 32 15.55 12.21 -5.31
N ASP A 33 15.31 13.14 -4.39
CA ASP A 33 15.45 14.58 -4.67
C ASP A 33 16.91 15.01 -4.77
N ASP A 34 17.81 14.27 -4.12
CA ASP A 34 19.24 14.51 -4.12
C ASP A 34 20.02 13.21 -3.81
N MET A 35 21.31 13.20 -4.14
CA MET A 35 22.24 12.11 -3.89
C MET A 35 23.49 12.67 -3.20
N THR A 36 23.90 12.05 -2.09
CA THR A 36 25.17 12.43 -1.45
C THR A 36 26.36 12.02 -2.33
N LYS A 37 27.54 12.62 -2.09
CA LYS A 37 28.80 12.21 -2.75
C LYS A 37 29.12 10.72 -2.59
N GLY A 38 28.67 10.10 -1.50
CA GLY A 38 28.80 8.67 -1.23
C GLY A 38 27.70 7.79 -1.86
N GLY A 39 26.81 8.37 -2.68
CA GLY A 39 25.74 7.64 -3.38
C GLY A 39 24.50 7.35 -2.54
N GLU A 40 24.31 8.04 -1.41
CA GLU A 40 23.13 7.85 -0.57
C GLU A 40 21.95 8.70 -1.05
N ARG A 41 20.77 8.08 -1.17
CA ARG A 41 19.52 8.72 -1.59
C ARG A 41 18.97 9.64 -0.51
N ARG A 42 18.56 10.84 -0.92
CA ARG A 42 17.95 11.85 -0.05
C ARG A 42 16.58 12.28 -0.59
N TYR A 43 15.62 12.45 0.32
CA TYR A 43 14.23 12.72 -0.02
C TYR A 43 13.70 13.93 0.74
N LYS A 44 13.02 14.84 0.05
CA LYS A 44 12.24 15.91 0.68
C LYS A 44 10.97 15.31 1.27
N LEU A 45 10.58 15.79 2.45
CA LEU A 45 9.34 15.34 3.08
C LEU A 45 8.11 15.62 2.21
N GLU A 46 8.12 16.72 1.46
CA GLU A 46 7.05 17.11 0.53
C GLU A 46 6.88 16.09 -0.60
N THR A 47 7.99 15.67 -1.22
CA THR A 47 8.01 14.63 -2.27
C THR A 47 7.44 13.32 -1.74
N LEU A 48 7.84 12.89 -0.53
CA LEU A 48 7.30 11.67 0.08
C LEU A 48 5.79 11.77 0.37
N LYS A 49 5.32 12.92 0.87
CA LYS A 49 3.89 13.17 1.11
C LYS A 49 3.07 13.15 -0.19
N ALA A 50 3.64 13.56 -1.32
CA ALA A 50 2.98 13.51 -2.61
C ALA A 50 2.77 12.07 -3.10
N ILE A 51 3.71 11.15 -2.84
CA ILE A 51 3.58 9.73 -3.23
C ILE A 51 2.38 9.06 -2.58
N ASN A 52 2.15 9.32 -1.29
CA ASN A 52 1.00 8.77 -0.57
C ASN A 52 -0.34 9.16 -1.21
N LYS A 53 -0.36 10.22 -2.03
CA LYS A 53 -1.56 10.64 -2.79
C LYS A 53 -1.58 10.11 -4.22
N ASN A 54 -0.46 9.60 -4.72
CA ASN A 54 -0.24 9.20 -6.10
C ASN A 54 -0.05 7.67 -6.25
N LEU A 55 -0.70 6.87 -5.39
CA LEU A 55 -0.86 5.45 -5.69
C LEU A 55 -1.71 5.33 -6.95
N VAL A 56 -1.05 5.20 -8.09
CA VAL A 56 -1.70 4.95 -9.37
C VAL A 56 -2.04 3.47 -9.40
N PHE A 57 -3.29 3.15 -9.09
CA PHE A 57 -3.82 1.82 -9.37
C PHE A 57 -3.89 1.63 -10.88
N ASN A 58 -3.63 0.41 -11.34
CA ASN A 58 -3.81 0.08 -12.75
C ASN A 58 -5.25 0.44 -13.15
N LYS A 59 -5.37 1.35 -14.13
CA LYS A 59 -6.64 1.67 -14.78
C LYS A 59 -6.88 0.71 -15.93
N ASP A 60 -6.74 -0.58 -15.67
CA ASP A 60 -7.28 -1.57 -16.58
C ASP A 60 -8.80 -1.66 -16.39
N SER A 61 -9.47 -2.34 -17.33
CA SER A 61 -10.90 -2.62 -17.24
C SER A 61 -11.20 -3.87 -16.40
N LEU A 62 -10.19 -4.43 -15.72
CA LEU A 62 -10.36 -5.65 -14.95
C LEU A 62 -11.10 -5.33 -13.65
N LYS A 63 -11.75 -6.37 -13.15
CA LYS A 63 -12.44 -6.31 -11.87
C LYS A 63 -11.43 -6.58 -10.75
N THR A 64 -11.39 -5.70 -9.75
CA THR A 64 -10.60 -5.87 -8.54
C THR A 64 -11.30 -6.86 -7.61
N ILE A 65 -10.60 -7.92 -7.20
CA ILE A 65 -11.15 -8.89 -6.24
C ILE A 65 -10.69 -8.54 -4.83
N ALA A 66 -11.64 -8.23 -3.97
CA ALA A 66 -11.45 -8.07 -2.53
C ALA A 66 -11.77 -9.41 -1.84
N TYR A 67 -10.78 -10.03 -1.20
CA TYR A 67 -10.96 -11.34 -0.57
C TYR A 67 -10.86 -11.25 0.94
N ALA A 68 -11.82 -11.84 1.65
CA ALA A 68 -11.82 -11.98 3.09
C ALA A 68 -12.08 -13.42 3.50
N ARG A 69 -11.31 -13.93 4.47
CA ARG A 69 -11.46 -15.30 5.00
C ARG A 69 -11.29 -15.31 6.51
N VAL A 70 -12.08 -16.15 7.17
CA VAL A 70 -11.83 -16.56 8.57
C VAL A 70 -11.80 -18.09 8.69
N SER A 71 -11.16 -18.60 9.74
CA SER A 71 -10.86 -20.02 9.89
C SER A 71 -11.94 -20.84 10.59
N SER A 72 -12.73 -20.20 11.44
CA SER A 72 -13.81 -20.81 12.22
C SER A 72 -15.11 -20.05 12.06
N HIS A 73 -16.22 -20.75 12.23
CA HIS A 73 -17.56 -20.19 12.26
C HIS A 73 -17.75 -19.14 13.37
N ASP A 74 -17.02 -19.28 14.49
CA ASP A 74 -17.09 -18.32 15.60
C ASP A 74 -16.55 -16.93 15.22
N GLN A 75 -15.79 -16.83 14.12
CA GLN A 75 -15.21 -15.58 13.63
C GLN A 75 -16.08 -14.92 12.54
N LYS A 76 -17.34 -15.33 12.40
CA LYS A 76 -18.25 -14.81 11.36
C LYS A 76 -18.45 -13.30 11.46
N ASP A 77 -18.56 -12.76 12.66
CA ASP A 77 -18.71 -11.31 12.86
C ASP A 77 -17.45 -10.55 12.43
N ASP A 78 -16.26 -11.15 12.63
CA ASP A 78 -15.00 -10.60 12.16
C ASP A 78 -14.92 -10.60 10.63
N LEU A 79 -15.43 -11.66 9.99
CA LEU A 79 -15.51 -11.73 8.53
C LEU A 79 -16.40 -10.60 7.97
N ILE A 80 -17.55 -10.35 8.60
CA ILE A 80 -18.45 -9.23 8.22
C ILE A 80 -17.72 -7.89 8.34
N ARG A 81 -17.00 -7.65 9.44
CA ARG A 81 -16.24 -6.41 9.63
C ARG A 81 -15.12 -6.26 8.59
N GLN A 82 -14.41 -7.35 8.27
CA GLN A 82 -13.36 -7.33 7.24
C GLN A 82 -13.94 -6.98 5.86
N VAL A 83 -15.08 -7.55 5.49
CA VAL A 83 -15.79 -7.25 4.25
C VAL A 83 -16.16 -5.78 4.16
N GLN A 84 -16.77 -5.21 5.21
CA GLN A 84 -17.17 -3.80 5.23
C GLN A 84 -15.98 -2.84 5.05
N VAL A 85 -14.85 -3.16 5.67
CA VAL A 85 -13.61 -2.38 5.52
C VAL A 85 -13.09 -2.45 4.08
N LEU A 86 -13.13 -3.62 3.45
CA LEU A 86 -12.72 -3.80 2.06
C LEU A 86 -13.64 -3.03 1.10
N GLU A 87 -14.96 -3.14 1.27
CA GLU A 87 -15.95 -2.41 0.46
C GLU A 87 -15.76 -0.90 0.55
N LEU A 88 -15.59 -0.38 1.77
CA LEU A 88 -15.35 1.05 2.00
C LEU A 88 -14.06 1.51 1.31
N TYR A 89 -13.00 0.72 1.41
CA TYR A 89 -11.72 1.04 0.76
C TYR A 89 -11.85 1.03 -0.76
N CYS A 90 -12.40 -0.03 -1.35
CA CYS A 90 -12.57 -0.16 -2.80
C CYS A 90 -13.47 0.96 -3.36
N SER A 91 -14.56 1.28 -2.67
CA SER A 91 -15.46 2.38 -3.03
C SER A 91 -14.74 3.73 -2.99
N LYS A 92 -13.95 3.99 -1.93
CA LYS A 92 -13.19 5.24 -1.79
C LYS A 92 -12.13 5.42 -2.87
N GLN A 93 -11.53 4.33 -3.36
CA GLN A 93 -10.56 4.37 -4.44
C GLN A 93 -11.20 4.35 -5.85
N GLY A 94 -12.51 4.16 -5.95
CA GLY A 94 -13.25 4.12 -7.21
C GLY A 94 -12.98 2.85 -8.04
N PHE A 95 -12.70 1.72 -7.38
CA PHE A 95 -12.49 0.46 -8.09
C PHE A 95 -13.80 -0.12 -8.63
N ASN A 96 -13.73 -0.78 -9.79
CA ASN A 96 -14.72 -1.79 -10.18
C ASN A 96 -14.35 -3.08 -9.44
N TYR A 97 -15.09 -3.44 -8.39
CA TYR A 97 -14.68 -4.52 -7.49
C TYR A 97 -15.77 -5.56 -7.22
N GLU A 98 -15.34 -6.73 -6.75
CA GLU A 98 -16.18 -7.79 -6.22
C GLU A 98 -15.56 -8.34 -4.94
N VAL A 99 -16.41 -8.62 -3.95
CA VAL A 99 -15.95 -9.20 -2.68
C VAL A 99 -16.23 -10.69 -2.66
N ILE A 100 -15.18 -11.47 -2.43
CA ILE A 100 -15.27 -12.92 -2.20
C ILE A 100 -15.02 -13.18 -0.72
N GLN A 101 -15.92 -13.95 -0.10
CA GLN A 101 -15.87 -14.31 1.30
C GLN A 101 -15.68 -15.81 1.46
N ASP A 102 -14.94 -16.21 2.47
CA ASP A 102 -14.64 -17.62 2.71
C ASP A 102 -14.67 -17.92 4.22
N LEU A 103 -15.43 -18.94 4.59
CA LEU A 103 -15.58 -19.39 5.97
C LEU A 103 -15.03 -20.80 6.09
N GLY A 104 -13.89 -20.92 6.77
CA GLY A 104 -13.31 -22.22 7.11
C GLY A 104 -14.26 -23.03 7.98
N SER A 105 -14.45 -24.30 7.62
CA SER A 105 -15.29 -25.25 8.37
C SER A 105 -14.65 -25.80 9.65
N GLY A 106 -13.42 -25.38 9.98
CA GLY A 106 -12.56 -26.12 10.90
C GLY A 106 -12.15 -27.48 10.31
N MET A 107 -10.95 -27.96 10.63
CA MET A 107 -10.68 -29.40 10.55
C MET A 107 -11.33 -30.02 11.77
N ASN A 108 -12.41 -30.77 11.59
CA ASN A 108 -12.96 -31.65 12.62
C ASN A 108 -12.11 -32.92 12.73
#